data_AF-A0A9J5XM27-F1
#
_entry.id   AF-A0A9J5XM27-F1
#
_cell.length_a   1.000
_cell.length_b   1.000
_cell.length_c   1.000
_cell.angle_alpha   90.00
_cell.angle_beta   90.00
_cell.angle_gamma   90.00
#
_symmetry.space_group_name_H-M   'P 1'
#
loop_
_entity.id
_entity.type
_entity.pdbx_description
1 polymer ?
#
loop_
_entity_poly.entity_id
_entity_poly.type
_entity_poly.pdbx_seq_one_letter_code
_entity_poly.pdbx_strand_id
1 'polypeptide(L)'
;ITENLKNDCHVLLVTFPGQGIKVTFSTSLTAFNRISKLPNIEGLSFTPFSDGYDGKFKGSLDESKSRAAEGCPFKRVIYTTLMAWVGIVAKGINVPSTFFWIQPATVLDIYYYCFTDYADCFKNCSEDQVVDLPGLPRLSPRDFPSFVFTDVNSKYGWGVKSIIDQIELLNSEENPRVLEHF
;
A
#
# COMPACT_ATOMS: atom_id res chain seq x y z
N ILE A 1 12.62 -12.15 6.03
CA ILE A 1 11.30 -11.47 6.14
C ILE A 1 11.22 -10.25 5.23
N THR A 2 12.23 -9.37 5.20
CA THR A 2 12.28 -8.17 4.31
C THR A 2 12.31 -8.45 2.80
N GLU A 3 12.78 -9.62 2.36
CA GLU A 3 12.71 -10.02 0.94
C GLU A 3 11.29 -10.38 0.47
N ASN A 4 10.40 -10.85 1.36
CA ASN A 4 9.03 -11.18 0.98
C ASN A 4 8.17 -9.93 0.80
N LEU A 5 8.32 -8.94 1.69
CA LEU A 5 7.56 -7.69 1.61
C LEU A 5 7.81 -6.89 0.31
N LYS A 6 9.00 -7.02 -0.29
CA LYS A 6 9.29 -6.43 -1.62
C LYS A 6 8.49 -7.09 -2.75
N ASN A 7 8.10 -8.35 -2.59
CA ASN A 7 7.35 -9.10 -3.59
C ASN A 7 5.83 -8.88 -3.47
N ASP A 8 5.35 -8.36 -2.33
CA ASP A 8 3.92 -8.16 -2.03
C ASP A 8 3.42 -6.72 -2.30
N CYS A 9 4.29 -5.88 -2.89
CA CYS A 9 3.96 -4.51 -3.29
C CYS A 9 3.21 -4.52 -4.63
N HIS A 10 1.89 -4.39 -4.58
CA HIS A 10 1.06 -4.41 -5.78
C HIS A 10 0.20 -3.15 -5.88
N VAL A 11 0.04 -2.65 -7.09
CA VAL A 11 -0.81 -1.50 -7.42
C VAL A 11 -1.77 -1.93 -8.51
N LEU A 12 -3.07 -1.90 -8.23
CA LEU A 12 -4.11 -2.24 -9.19
C LEU A 12 -4.80 -0.96 -9.67
N LEU A 13 -4.55 -0.57 -10.91
CA LEU A 13 -5.17 0.60 -11.52
C LEU A 13 -6.44 0.17 -12.27
N VAL A 14 -7.60 0.81 -12.04
CA VAL A 14 -8.88 0.41 -12.63
C VAL A 14 -9.50 1.53 -13.48
N THR A 15 -9.87 1.20 -14.71
CA THR A 15 -10.56 2.11 -15.66
C THR A 15 -11.88 1.55 -16.15
N PHE A 16 -12.83 2.44 -16.46
CA PHE A 16 -14.11 2.08 -17.06
C PHE A 16 -14.35 2.92 -18.33
N PRO A 17 -13.75 2.58 -19.47
CA PRO A 17 -14.06 3.27 -20.72
C PRO A 17 -15.37 2.73 -21.32
N GLY A 18 -16.41 3.56 -21.30
CA GLY A 18 -17.57 3.53 -22.19
C GLY A 18 -18.57 2.37 -22.07
N GLN A 19 -18.12 1.11 -22.01
CA GLN A 19 -18.98 -0.09 -22.08
C GLN A 19 -18.36 -1.37 -21.45
N GLY A 20 -17.22 -1.26 -20.76
CA GLY A 20 -16.58 -2.39 -20.08
C GLY A 20 -15.56 -1.97 -19.02
N ILE A 21 -15.19 -2.91 -18.13
CA ILE A 21 -14.14 -2.70 -17.12
C ILE A 21 -12.79 -3.00 -17.79
N LYS A 22 -11.88 -2.02 -17.81
CA LYS A 22 -10.48 -2.24 -18.19
C LYS A 22 -9.59 -2.08 -16.96
N VAL A 23 -8.89 -3.14 -16.60
CA VAL A 23 -8.00 -3.18 -15.43
C VAL A 23 -6.56 -3.14 -15.91
N THR A 24 -5.74 -2.31 -15.29
CA THR A 24 -4.29 -2.26 -15.50
C THR A 24 -3.61 -2.70 -14.21
N PHE A 25 -3.05 -3.91 -14.20
CA PHE A 25 -2.27 -4.40 -13.08
C PHE A 25 -0.85 -3.82 -13.14
N SER A 26 -0.39 -3.24 -12.04
CA SER A 26 0.90 -2.59 -11.94
C SER A 26 1.68 -3.15 -10.74
N THR A 27 2.92 -3.55 -10.98
CA THR A 27 3.81 -4.09 -9.95
C THR A 27 5.24 -3.63 -10.26
N SER A 28 6.18 -3.79 -9.33
CA SER A 28 7.57 -3.45 -9.61
C SER A 28 8.10 -4.18 -10.85
N LEU A 29 9.01 -3.56 -11.60
CA LEU A 29 9.65 -4.20 -12.75
C LEU A 29 10.34 -5.52 -12.33
N THR A 30 10.99 -5.53 -11.17
CA THR A 30 11.56 -6.75 -10.58
C THR A 30 10.52 -7.85 -10.39
N ALA A 31 9.35 -7.55 -9.80
CA ALA A 31 8.30 -8.54 -9.61
C ALA A 31 7.66 -8.95 -10.94
N PHE A 32 7.45 -8.01 -11.85
CA PHE A 32 6.89 -8.26 -13.18
C PHE A 32 7.77 -9.23 -13.98
N ASN A 33 9.09 -9.06 -13.94
CA ASN A 33 10.05 -9.95 -14.59
C ASN A 33 10.07 -11.38 -14.01
N ARG A 34 9.53 -11.59 -12.81
CA ARG A 34 9.38 -12.92 -12.20
C ARG A 34 8.08 -13.63 -12.62
N ILE A 35 7.16 -12.93 -13.27
CA ILE A 35 5.92 -13.52 -13.79
C ILE A 35 6.27 -14.30 -15.06
N SER A 36 6.30 -15.63 -14.97
CA SER A 36 6.69 -16.51 -16.08
C SER A 36 5.68 -16.56 -17.23
N LYS A 37 4.40 -16.29 -16.94
CA LYS A 37 3.32 -16.29 -17.93
C LYS A 37 2.25 -15.27 -17.55
N LEU A 38 2.05 -14.28 -18.41
CA LEU A 38 0.96 -13.32 -18.25
C LEU A 38 -0.36 -13.96 -18.71
N PRO A 39 -1.46 -13.81 -17.94
CA PRO A 39 -2.77 -14.23 -18.39
C PRO A 39 -3.23 -13.33 -19.56
N ASN A 40 -3.82 -13.95 -20.58
CA ASN A 40 -4.47 -13.23 -21.68
C ASN A 40 -5.97 -13.12 -21.39
N ILE A 41 -6.37 -12.07 -20.67
CA ILE A 41 -7.75 -11.80 -20.27
C ILE A 41 -8.19 -10.51 -20.96
N GLU A 42 -9.32 -10.55 -21.66
CA GLU A 42 -9.88 -9.35 -22.29
C GLU A 42 -10.15 -8.26 -21.24
N GLY A 43 -9.66 -7.05 -21.52
CA GLY A 43 -9.78 -5.92 -20.59
C GLY A 43 -8.72 -5.87 -19.49
N LEU A 44 -7.82 -6.86 -19.36
CA LEU A 44 -6.68 -6.80 -18.44
C LEU A 44 -5.39 -6.41 -19.17
N SER A 45 -4.73 -5.36 -18.71
CA SER A 45 -3.39 -4.96 -19.14
C SER A 45 -2.41 -4.96 -17.97
N PHE A 46 -1.12 -4.93 -18.27
CA PHE A 46 -0.06 -4.90 -17.28
C PHE A 46 0.91 -3.77 -17.58
N THR A 47 1.22 -2.95 -16.58
CA THR A 47 2.27 -1.91 -16.69
C THR A 47 3.17 -1.91 -15.46
N PRO A 48 4.44 -2.33 -15.57
CA PRO A 48 5.35 -2.30 -14.43
C PRO A 48 5.71 -0.86 -14.01
N PHE A 49 6.09 -0.68 -12.74
CA PHE A 49 6.66 0.56 -12.19
C PHE A 49 8.06 0.35 -11.62
N SER A 50 8.81 1.43 -11.44
CA SER A 50 10.20 1.37 -10.93
C SER A 50 10.19 1.13 -9.42
N ASP A 51 10.97 0.17 -8.94
CA ASP A 51 11.18 -0.01 -7.48
C ASP A 51 12.42 0.74 -6.96
N GLY A 52 13.05 1.55 -7.82
CA GLY A 52 14.23 2.35 -7.48
C GLY A 52 15.56 1.62 -7.67
N TYR A 53 15.57 0.32 -8.02
CA TYR A 53 16.78 -0.44 -8.34
C TYR A 53 17.00 -0.60 -9.87
N ASP A 54 16.13 -0.02 -10.67
CA ASP A 54 16.04 -0.26 -12.12
C ASP A 54 16.89 0.70 -12.99
N GLY A 55 17.84 1.42 -12.38
CA GLY A 55 18.90 2.15 -13.09
C GLY A 55 18.50 3.28 -14.05
N LYS A 56 17.20 3.56 -14.26
CA LYS A 56 16.54 4.73 -14.95
C LYS A 56 15.08 4.49 -15.40
N PHE A 57 14.38 3.45 -14.92
CA PHE A 57 13.01 3.15 -15.37
C PHE A 57 12.00 4.27 -15.01
N LYS A 58 11.22 4.75 -16.00
CA LYS A 58 10.23 5.84 -15.91
C LYS A 58 8.77 5.33 -15.90
N GLY A 59 8.46 4.25 -15.19
CA GLY A 59 7.15 3.58 -15.27
C GLY A 59 6.02 4.13 -14.37
N SER A 60 4.77 3.80 -14.77
CA SER A 60 3.43 3.95 -14.15
C SER A 60 2.92 5.35 -13.77
N LEU A 61 3.73 6.19 -13.11
CA LEU A 61 3.27 7.54 -12.75
C LEU A 61 3.10 8.44 -13.98
N ASP A 62 4.01 8.30 -14.95
CA ASP A 62 3.94 9.00 -16.23
C ASP A 62 2.76 8.50 -17.08
N GLU A 63 2.43 7.20 -17.00
CA GLU A 63 1.27 6.62 -17.70
C GLU A 63 -0.06 7.16 -17.15
N SER A 64 -0.17 7.31 -15.84
CA SER A 64 -1.34 7.90 -15.18
C SER A 64 -1.60 9.34 -15.62
N LYS A 65 -0.53 10.13 -15.73
CA LYS A 65 -0.59 11.50 -16.24
C LYS A 65 -0.88 11.54 -17.75
N SER A 66 -0.26 10.65 -18.54
CA SER A 66 -0.48 10.56 -20.00
C SER A 66 -1.93 10.20 -20.31
N ARG A 67 -2.49 9.18 -19.65
CA ARG A 67 -3.89 8.77 -19.85
C ARG A 67 -4.89 9.84 -19.46
N ALA A 68 -4.59 10.61 -18.41
CA ALA A 68 -5.40 11.77 -18.06
C ALA A 68 -5.36 12.84 -19.17
N ALA A 69 -4.18 13.11 -19.75
CA ALA A 69 -4.02 14.05 -20.87
C ALA A 69 -4.69 13.55 -22.17
N GLU A 70 -4.76 12.24 -22.39
CA GLU A 70 -5.42 11.60 -23.54
C GLU A 70 -6.96 11.50 -23.39
N GLY A 71 -7.55 12.08 -22.33
CA GLY A 71 -9.00 12.09 -22.12
C GLY A 71 -9.58 10.74 -21.66
N CYS A 72 -8.74 9.79 -21.26
CA CYS A 72 -9.12 8.49 -20.71
C CYS A 72 -8.58 8.28 -19.28
N PRO A 73 -8.93 9.17 -18.32
CA PRO A 73 -8.38 9.11 -16.97
C PRO A 73 -8.79 7.82 -16.26
N PHE A 74 -7.94 7.38 -15.33
CA PHE A 74 -8.31 6.34 -14.38
C PHE A 74 -9.55 6.77 -13.59
N LYS A 75 -10.47 5.83 -13.39
CA LYS A 75 -11.72 6.08 -12.64
C LYS A 75 -11.57 5.72 -11.16
N ARG A 76 -10.66 4.79 -10.85
CA ARG A 76 -10.29 4.40 -9.49
C ARG A 76 -8.89 3.81 -9.47
N VAL A 77 -8.18 4.03 -8.37
CA VAL A 77 -6.93 3.34 -8.08
C VAL A 77 -7.11 2.47 -6.84
N ILE A 78 -6.60 1.25 -6.89
CA ILE A 78 -6.58 0.30 -5.77
C ILE A 78 -5.11 0.01 -5.46
N TYR A 79 -4.68 0.10 -4.22
CA TYR A 79 -3.26 -0.03 -3.85
C TYR A 79 -3.10 -0.76 -2.52
N THR A 80 -1.96 -1.45 -2.32
CA THR A 80 -1.70 -2.23 -1.10
C THR A 80 -0.84 -1.48 -0.06
N THR A 81 -0.64 -2.11 1.09
CA THR A 81 -0.06 -1.57 2.34
C THR A 81 1.18 -0.69 2.21
N LEU A 82 2.13 -1.04 1.34
CA LEU A 82 3.39 -0.29 1.23
C LEU A 82 3.37 0.77 0.12
N MET A 83 2.22 0.99 -0.52
CA MET A 83 2.07 1.85 -1.70
C MET A 83 1.28 3.13 -1.40
N ALA A 84 1.37 3.67 -0.18
CA ALA A 84 0.62 4.86 0.23
C ALA A 84 0.80 6.07 -0.70
N TRP A 85 1.99 6.21 -1.30
CA TRP A 85 2.29 7.25 -2.28
C TRP A 85 1.32 7.23 -3.48
N VAL A 86 0.80 6.06 -3.86
CA VAL A 86 -0.19 5.91 -4.94
C VAL A 86 -1.50 6.56 -4.55
N GLY A 87 -1.95 6.36 -3.31
CA GLY A 87 -3.14 7.01 -2.77
C GLY A 87 -2.98 8.54 -2.74
N ILE A 88 -1.81 9.03 -2.31
CA ILE A 88 -1.47 10.46 -2.30
C ILE A 88 -1.51 11.05 -3.72
N VAL A 89 -0.90 10.36 -4.69
CA VAL A 89 -0.94 10.77 -6.10
C VAL A 89 -2.37 10.80 -6.62
N ALA A 90 -3.14 9.73 -6.39
CA ALA A 90 -4.54 9.63 -6.81
C ALA A 90 -5.38 10.78 -6.26
N LYS A 91 -5.23 11.11 -4.97
CA LYS A 91 -5.84 12.28 -4.33
C LYS A 91 -5.44 13.59 -5.03
N GLY A 92 -4.14 13.77 -5.32
CA GLY A 92 -3.62 14.96 -6.00
C GLY A 92 -4.15 15.18 -7.43
N ILE A 93 -4.58 14.11 -8.11
CA ILE A 93 -5.19 14.17 -9.46
C ILE A 93 -6.71 13.98 -9.44
N ASN A 94 -7.36 14.05 -8.27
CA ASN A 94 -8.81 13.87 -8.08
C ASN A 94 -9.35 12.53 -8.61
N VAL A 95 -8.56 11.46 -8.50
CA VAL A 95 -9.01 10.09 -8.81
C VAL A 95 -9.32 9.38 -7.49
N PRO A 96 -10.53 8.83 -7.31
CA PRO A 96 -10.87 8.06 -6.12
C PRO A 96 -9.89 6.90 -5.88
N SER A 97 -9.45 6.73 -4.65
CA SER A 97 -8.55 5.65 -4.26
C SER A 97 -9.27 4.61 -3.38
N THR A 98 -8.72 3.42 -3.28
CA THR A 98 -9.18 2.37 -2.37
C THR A 98 -7.96 1.63 -1.86
N PHE A 99 -7.82 1.63 -0.54
CA PHE A 99 -6.78 0.86 0.11
C PHE A 99 -7.20 -0.61 0.17
N PHE A 100 -6.38 -1.49 -0.39
CA PHE A 100 -6.58 -2.93 -0.28
C PHE A 100 -5.61 -3.53 0.75
N TRP A 101 -6.16 -3.91 1.90
CA TRP A 101 -5.44 -4.55 2.99
C TRP A 101 -5.34 -6.05 2.76
N ILE A 102 -4.10 -6.53 2.58
CA ILE A 102 -3.78 -7.93 2.25
C ILE A 102 -3.16 -8.70 3.42
N GLN A 103 -3.15 -8.10 4.61
CA GLN A 103 -2.64 -8.71 5.84
C GLN A 103 -3.83 -9.00 6.77
N PRO A 104 -3.65 -9.71 7.90
CA PRO A 104 -4.73 -9.90 8.86
C PRO A 104 -5.27 -8.56 9.39
N ALA A 105 -6.58 -8.45 9.63
CA ALA A 105 -7.20 -7.24 10.18
C ALA A 105 -6.54 -6.78 11.49
N THR A 106 -6.13 -7.72 12.36
CA THR A 106 -5.37 -7.44 13.58
C THR A 106 -4.08 -6.65 13.34
N VAL A 107 -3.39 -6.88 12.21
CA VAL A 107 -2.18 -6.13 11.86
C VAL A 107 -2.53 -4.67 11.50
N LEU A 108 -3.71 -4.43 10.91
CA LEU A 108 -4.18 -3.08 10.61
C LEU A 108 -4.50 -2.32 11.90
N ASP A 109 -5.21 -2.96 12.83
CA ASP A 109 -5.52 -2.40 14.15
C ASP A 109 -4.25 -2.03 14.91
N ILE A 110 -3.25 -2.92 14.91
CA ILE A 110 -1.94 -2.66 15.52
C ILE A 110 -1.30 -1.39 14.94
N TYR A 111 -1.21 -1.29 13.60
CA TYR A 111 -0.63 -0.11 12.99
C TYR A 111 -1.45 1.14 13.26
N TYR A 112 -2.78 1.05 13.26
CA TYR A 112 -3.65 2.15 13.65
C TYR A 112 -3.30 2.63 15.07
N TYR A 113 -3.18 1.72 16.04
CA TYR A 113 -2.83 2.07 17.41
C TYR A 113 -1.46 2.76 17.56
N CYS A 114 -0.47 2.40 16.74
CA CYS A 114 0.84 3.06 16.73
C CYS A 114 0.78 4.57 16.47
N PHE A 115 -0.31 5.07 15.88
CA PHE A 115 -0.49 6.48 15.52
C PHE A 115 -1.70 7.14 16.18
N THR A 116 -2.20 6.55 17.27
CA THR A 116 -3.24 7.14 18.13
C THR A 116 -2.65 7.47 19.51
N ASP A 117 -3.51 7.79 20.48
CA ASP A 117 -3.11 8.00 21.88
C ASP A 117 -2.42 6.78 22.52
N TYR A 118 -2.42 5.61 21.87
CA TYR A 118 -1.69 4.41 22.27
C TYR A 118 -0.23 4.37 21.78
N ALA A 119 0.24 5.35 21.02
CA ALA A 119 1.59 5.36 20.44
C ALA A 119 2.70 5.17 21.48
N ASP A 120 2.53 5.72 22.68
CA ASP A 120 3.54 5.65 23.75
C ASP A 120 3.65 4.24 24.36
N CYS A 121 2.63 3.39 24.21
CA CYS A 121 2.69 1.98 24.59
C CYS A 121 3.74 1.21 23.76
N PHE A 122 4.00 1.65 22.54
CA PHE A 122 4.96 1.02 21.63
C PHE A 122 6.37 1.60 21.78
N LYS A 123 6.49 2.93 21.92
CA LYS A 123 7.80 3.60 22.04
C LYS A 123 8.60 3.18 23.27
N ASN A 124 7.91 2.94 24.39
CA ASN A 124 8.52 2.62 25.67
C ASN A 124 8.43 1.12 26.01
N CYS A 125 8.09 0.28 25.03
CA CYS A 125 7.85 -1.14 25.27
C CYS A 125 9.18 -1.88 25.50
N SER A 126 9.39 -2.40 26.70
CA SER A 126 10.50 -3.33 26.97
C SER A 126 10.17 -4.74 26.45
N GLU A 127 11.18 -5.56 26.13
CA GLU A 127 10.99 -6.89 25.52
C GLU A 127 10.04 -7.82 26.30
N ASP A 128 9.93 -7.64 27.62
CA ASP A 128 9.11 -8.47 28.51
C ASP A 128 7.74 -7.83 28.85
N GLN A 129 7.47 -6.62 28.35
CA GLN A 129 6.26 -5.89 28.67
C GLN A 129 5.09 -6.30 27.78
N VAL A 130 4.00 -6.70 28.43
CA VAL A 130 2.74 -6.98 27.74
C VAL A 130 2.04 -5.68 27.39
N VAL A 131 1.65 -5.54 26.13
CA VAL A 131 0.84 -4.44 25.61
C VAL A 131 -0.63 -4.87 25.58
N ASP A 132 -1.49 -4.02 26.13
CA ASP A 132 -2.94 -4.21 26.19
C ASP A 132 -3.60 -3.15 25.32
N LEU A 133 -4.16 -3.58 24.19
CA LEU A 133 -4.83 -2.71 23.21
C LEU A 133 -6.32 -3.07 23.17
N PRO A 134 -7.22 -2.09 23.14
CA PRO A 134 -8.65 -2.37 23.08
C PRO A 134 -9.01 -3.32 21.92
N GLY A 135 -9.83 -4.32 22.20
CA GLY A 135 -10.30 -5.27 21.16
C GLY A 135 -9.27 -6.31 20.71
N LEU A 136 -8.02 -6.24 21.18
CA LEU A 136 -6.97 -7.21 20.87
C LEU A 136 -6.62 -8.07 22.10
N PRO A 137 -6.09 -9.29 21.91
CA PRO A 137 -5.52 -10.06 23.01
C PRO A 137 -4.29 -9.34 23.58
N ARG A 138 -3.85 -9.77 24.76
CA ARG A 138 -2.59 -9.32 25.35
C ARG A 138 -1.42 -9.76 24.46
N LEU A 139 -0.64 -8.81 23.98
CA LEU A 139 0.47 -9.06 23.05
C LEU A 139 1.81 -8.73 23.71
N SER A 140 2.83 -9.54 23.45
CA SER A 140 4.23 -9.21 23.74
C SER A 140 4.87 -8.51 22.54
N PRO A 141 6.02 -7.81 22.71
CA PRO A 141 6.75 -7.17 21.61
C PRO A 141 7.04 -8.10 20.43
N ARG A 142 7.18 -9.40 20.70
CA ARG A 142 7.50 -10.43 19.70
C ARG A 142 6.30 -10.80 18.83
N ASP A 143 5.09 -10.51 19.28
CA ASP A 143 3.85 -10.78 18.55
C ASP A 143 3.51 -9.66 17.55
N PHE A 144 4.19 -8.51 17.64
CA PHE A 144 3.95 -7.38 16.77
C PHE A 144 4.69 -7.48 15.43
N PRO A 145 4.14 -6.90 14.36
CA PRO A 145 4.85 -6.72 13.09
C PRO A 145 6.16 -5.96 13.29
N SER A 146 7.21 -6.36 12.58
CA SER A 146 8.56 -5.78 12.73
C SER A 146 8.63 -4.26 12.50
N PHE A 147 7.73 -3.70 11.68
CA PHE A 147 7.69 -2.26 11.42
C PHE A 147 7.20 -1.42 12.60
N VAL A 148 6.51 -2.01 13.59
CA VAL A 148 6.01 -1.30 14.77
C VAL A 148 7.14 -0.63 15.55
N PHE A 149 8.27 -1.32 15.69
CA PHE A 149 9.44 -0.84 16.46
C PHE A 149 10.58 -0.34 15.57
N THR A 150 10.35 -0.20 14.26
CA THR A 150 11.39 0.26 13.33
C THR A 150 11.49 1.78 13.34
N ASP A 151 12.70 2.32 13.50
CA ASP A 151 12.94 3.76 13.36
C ASP A 151 12.71 4.20 11.90
N VAL A 152 11.94 5.29 11.72
CA VAL A 152 11.66 5.92 10.42
C VAL A 152 12.93 6.41 9.71
N ASN A 153 14.00 6.66 10.45
CA ASN A 153 15.31 7.06 9.90
C ASN A 153 16.22 5.86 9.58
N SER A 154 15.79 4.64 9.91
CA SER A 154 16.55 3.42 9.61
C SER A 154 16.54 3.08 8.11
N LYS A 155 17.38 2.11 7.72
CA LYS A 155 17.39 1.54 6.36
C LYS A 155 16.01 1.05 5.88
N TYR A 156 15.14 0.62 6.81
CA TYR A 156 13.79 0.12 6.51
C TYR A 156 12.70 1.13 6.87
N GLY A 157 13.07 2.35 7.25
CA GLY A 157 12.14 3.41 7.67
C GLY A 157 11.16 3.84 6.59
N TRP A 158 11.47 3.59 5.30
CA TRP A 158 10.53 3.80 4.19
C TRP A 158 9.22 3.01 4.35
N GLY A 159 9.28 1.81 4.93
CA GLY A 159 8.09 0.99 5.18
C GLY A 159 7.22 1.59 6.27
N VAL A 160 7.86 2.04 7.36
CA VAL A 160 7.19 2.76 8.45
C VAL A 160 6.56 4.05 7.95
N LYS A 161 7.28 4.82 7.13
CA LYS A 161 6.78 6.05 6.52
C LYS A 161 5.57 5.78 5.62
N SER A 162 5.59 4.68 4.85
CA SER A 162 4.45 4.28 4.02
C SER A 162 3.21 3.97 4.86
N ILE A 163 3.37 3.31 6.01
CA ILE A 163 2.26 3.03 6.94
C ILE A 163 1.71 4.32 7.56
N ILE A 164 2.59 5.25 7.97
CA ILE A 164 2.21 6.58 8.48
C ILE A 164 1.38 7.31 7.43
N ASP A 165 1.94 7.46 6.23
CA ASP A 165 1.33 8.20 5.12
C ASP A 165 -0.04 7.62 4.75
N GLN A 166 -0.21 6.30 4.89
CA GLN A 166 -1.47 5.61 4.67
C GLN A 166 -2.53 5.96 5.71
N ILE A 167 -2.19 5.92 7.00
CA ILE A 167 -3.14 6.23 8.06
C ILE A 167 -3.53 7.71 8.02
N GLU A 168 -2.57 8.60 7.77
CA GLU A 168 -2.82 10.03 7.55
C GLU A 168 -3.75 10.25 6.34
N LEU A 169 -3.51 9.55 5.23
CA LEU A 169 -4.36 9.65 4.05
C LEU A 169 -5.80 9.20 4.37
N LEU A 170 -5.99 8.06 5.02
CA LEU A 170 -7.31 7.55 5.41
C LEU A 170 -8.05 8.53 6.33
N ASN A 171 -7.36 9.09 7.33
CA ASN A 171 -7.93 10.07 8.26
C ASN A 171 -8.27 11.40 7.57
N SER A 172 -7.63 11.71 6.44
CA SER A 172 -7.86 12.94 5.68
C SER A 172 -9.00 12.83 4.65
N GLU A 173 -9.54 11.63 4.42
CA GLU A 173 -10.68 11.39 3.52
C GLU A 173 -11.98 11.43 4.32
N GLU A 174 -13.03 12.06 3.77
CA GLU A 174 -14.35 12.08 4.42
C GLU A 174 -15.00 10.69 4.40
N ASN A 175 -14.75 9.92 3.33
CA ASN A 175 -15.32 8.59 3.11
C ASN A 175 -14.22 7.62 2.64
N PRO A 176 -13.23 7.28 3.50
CA PRO A 176 -12.15 6.39 3.14
C PRO A 176 -12.70 5.01 2.77
N ARG A 177 -12.08 4.38 1.76
CA ARG A 177 -12.46 3.02 1.33
C ARG A 177 -11.32 2.06 1.59
N VAL A 178 -11.57 1.12 2.50
CA VAL A 178 -10.68 -0.02 2.78
C VAL A 178 -11.37 -1.29 2.31
N LEU A 179 -10.65 -2.10 1.55
CA LEU A 179 -11.04 -3.46 1.18
C LEU A 179 -10.14 -4.42 1.95
N GLU A 180 -10.72 -5.42 2.59
CA GLU A 180 -9.99 -6.42 3.37
C GLU A 180 -10.15 -7.80 2.73
N HIS A 181 -9.08 -8.58 2.71
CA HIS A 181 -9.13 -10.00 2.36
C HIS A 181 -9.30 -10.84 3.64
N PHE A 182 -10.41 -11.57 3.74
CA PHE A 182 -10.71 -12.50 4.84
C PHE A 182 -10.29 -13.92 4.48
#